data_AF-K5X9E7-F1
#
_entry.id   AF-K5X9E7-F1
#
_cell.length_a   1.000
_cell.length_b   1.000
_cell.length_c   1.000
_cell.angle_alpha   90.00
_cell.angle_beta   90.00
_cell.angle_gamma   90.00
#
_symmetry.space_group_name_H-M   'P 1'
#
loop_
_entity.id
_entity.type
_entity.pdbx_description
1 polymer ?
#
loop_
_entity_poly.entity_id
_entity_poly.type
_entity_poly.pdbx_seq_one_letter_code
_entity_poly.pdbx_strand_id
1 'polypeptide(L)' 'MPGLVSDATRIWELNIYWPVGSQCAVWDPKSKGVDVWECLRAHTAYQGSGPPNPRYWRYVTRR' A
#
# COMPACT_ATOMS: atom_id res chain seq x y z
N MET A 1 -2.24 -17.96 -7.82
CA MET A 1 -2.15 -17.11 -9.01
C MET A 1 -1.08 -16.07 -8.73
N PRO A 2 -0.03 -15.94 -9.56
CA PRO A 2 1.11 -15.09 -9.24
C PRO A 2 0.69 -13.62 -9.24
N GLY A 3 1.13 -12.91 -8.19
CA GLY A 3 0.68 -11.58 -7.76
C GLY A 3 0.68 -10.52 -8.85
N LEU A 4 -0.47 -10.40 -9.51
CA LEU A 4 -0.77 -9.30 -10.40
C LEU A 4 -0.88 -8.05 -9.51
N VAL A 5 0.14 -7.20 -9.56
CA VAL A 5 -0.03 -5.79 -9.22
C VAL A 5 -1.11 -5.27 -10.16
N SER A 6 -2.34 -5.17 -9.68
CA SER A 6 -3.48 -4.74 -10.50
C SER A 6 -3.14 -3.42 -11.17
N ASP A 7 -3.50 -3.29 -12.44
CA ASP A 7 -3.32 -2.09 -13.27
C ASP A 7 -3.78 -0.79 -12.57
N ALA A 8 -4.75 -0.92 -11.65
CA ALA A 8 -5.22 0.10 -10.72
C ALA A 8 -4.70 -0.11 -9.28
N THR A 9 -3.37 -0.09 -9.05
CA THR A 9 -2.84 -0.07 -7.68
C THR A 9 -3.19 1.28 -7.06
N ARG A 10 -4.22 1.29 -6.20
CA ARG A 10 -4.76 2.53 -5.63
C ARG A 10 -3.71 3.22 -4.77
N ILE A 11 -3.64 4.55 -4.83
CA ILE A 11 -2.77 5.31 -3.95
C ILE A 11 -3.23 5.14 -2.50
N TRP A 12 -2.31 5.17 -1.54
CA TRP A 12 -2.74 5.15 -0.14
C TRP A 12 -3.60 6.38 0.18
N GLU A 13 -4.83 6.14 0.63
CA GLU A 13 -5.84 7.17 0.89
C GLU A 13 -6.51 6.94 2.25
N LEU A 14 -6.81 8.05 2.94
CA LEU A 14 -7.49 8.06 4.23
C LEU A 14 -8.99 7.74 4.09
N ASN A 15 -9.56 7.16 5.14
CA ASN A 15 -10.98 6.76 5.24
C ASN A 15 -11.40 5.65 4.25
N ILE A 16 -10.45 4.96 3.63
CA ILE A 16 -10.72 3.81 2.78
C ILE A 16 -10.54 2.52 3.57
N TYR A 17 -11.45 1.57 3.39
CA TYR A 17 -11.28 0.22 3.93
C TYR A 17 -10.32 -0.60 3.04
N TRP A 18 -9.21 -1.05 3.62
CA TRP A 18 -8.20 -1.87 2.97
C TRP A 18 -8.32 -3.31 3.45
N PRO A 19 -8.76 -4.26 2.61
CA PRO A 19 -8.79 -5.67 2.98
C PRO A 19 -7.38 -6.27 3.02
N VAL A 20 -7.23 -7.45 3.64
CA VAL A 20 -5.95 -8.16 3.68
C VAL A 20 -5.52 -8.56 2.26
N GLY A 21 -4.25 -8.36 1.93
CA GLY A 21 -3.72 -8.60 0.59
C GLY A 21 -3.99 -7.48 -0.43
N SER A 22 -4.70 -6.40 -0.06
CA SER A 22 -4.80 -5.24 -0.96
C SER A 22 -3.47 -4.50 -1.07
N GLN A 23 -3.19 -3.96 -2.26
CA GLN A 23 -1.96 -3.23 -2.54
C GLN A 23 -2.23 -1.74 -2.64
N CYS A 24 -1.39 -0.93 -1.99
CA CYS A 24 -1.39 0.52 -2.12
C CYS A 24 -0.07 1.03 -2.69
N ALA A 25 -0.15 2.11 -3.48
CA ALA A 25 0.99 2.81 -4.04
C ALA A 25 1.26 4.09 -3.23
N VAL A 26 2.52 4.34 -2.88
CA VAL A 26 2.97 5.56 -2.23
C VAL A 26 4.08 6.17 -3.07
N TRP A 27 3.92 7.44 -3.43
CA TRP A 27 4.96 8.19 -4.13
C TRP A 27 6.09 8.55 -3.17
N ASP A 28 7.31 8.09 -3.47
CA ASP A 28 8.50 8.49 -2.71
C ASP A 28 9.22 9.65 -3.43
N PRO A 29 9.21 10.87 -2.86
CA PRO A 29 9.84 12.03 -3.49
C PRO A 29 11.37 11.95 -3.49
N LYS A 30 11.99 11.12 -2.64
CA LYS A 30 13.45 10.96 -2.58
C LYS A 30 13.97 10.11 -3.73
N SER A 31 13.27 9.04 -4.06
CA SER A 31 13.67 8.07 -5.06
C SER A 31 13.03 8.31 -6.43
N LYS A 32 12.12 9.31 -6.53
CA LYS A 32 11.31 9.61 -7.72
C LYS A 32 10.60 8.38 -8.29
N GLY A 33 10.13 7.52 -7.39
CA GLY A 33 9.52 6.23 -7.73
C GLY A 33 8.25 5.99 -6.94
N VAL A 34 7.50 4.99 -7.36
CA VAL A 34 6.27 4.56 -6.66
C VAL A 34 6.61 3.30 -5.88
N ASP A 35 6.57 3.40 -4.55
CA ASP A 35 6.69 2.23 -3.69
C ASP A 35 5.32 1.57 -3.51
N VAL A 36 5.26 0.28 -3.80
CA VAL A 36 4.05 -0.52 -3.67
C VAL A 36 4.13 -1.32 -2.37
N TRP A 37 3.07 -1.18 -1.57
CA TRP A 37 2.91 -1.81 -0.28
C TRP A 37 1.68 -2.71 -0.29
N GLU A 38 1.71 -3.81 0.44
CA GLU A 38 0.61 -4.74 0.60
C GLU A 38 0.10 -4.76 2.03
N CYS A 39 -1.21 -4.71 2.17
CA CYS A 39 -1.91 -4.69 3.43
C CYS A 39 -1.85 -6.08 4.09
N LEU A 40 -1.17 -6.18 5.22
CA LEU A 40 -1.04 -7.41 6.02
C LEU A 40 -2.27 -7.69 6.88
N ARG A 41 -3.07 -6.66 7.18
CA ARG A 41 -4.23 -6.76 8.07
C ARG A 41 -5.34 -5.85 7.60
N ALA A 42 -6.55 -6.41 7.44
CA ALA A 42 -7.70 -5.61 7.03
C ALA A 42 -7.99 -4.50 8.05
N HIS A 43 -8.02 -3.24 7.59
CA HIS A 43 -8.29 -2.08 8.43
C HIS A 43 -8.82 -0.91 7.60
N THR A 44 -9.51 0.01 8.25
CA THR A 44 -9.83 1.31 7.65
C THR A 44 -8.62 2.22 7.77
N ALA A 45 -8.20 2.86 6.69
CA ALA A 45 -7.09 3.79 6.69
C ALA A 45 -7.42 5.02 7.54
N TYR A 46 -6.67 5.19 8.62
CA TYR A 46 -6.68 6.38 9.48
C TYR A 46 -5.28 7.01 9.51
N GLN A 47 -5.18 8.24 10.01
CA GLN A 47 -3.89 8.93 10.14
C GLN A 47 -2.91 8.11 10.99
N GLY A 48 -1.76 7.73 10.41
CA GLY A 48 -0.75 6.89 11.05
C GLY A 48 -0.85 5.39 10.75
N SER A 49 -1.92 4.94 10.07
CA SER A 49 -2.00 3.57 9.55
C SER A 49 -1.26 3.38 8.23
N GLY A 50 -0.84 4.46 7.55
CA GLY A 50 -0.21 4.39 6.23
C GLY A 50 1.22 3.87 6.22
N PRO A 51 1.77 3.52 5.04
CA PRO A 51 3.18 3.22 4.88
C PRO A 51 4.06 4.41 5.31
N PRO A 52 5.24 4.19 5.91
CA PRO A 52 5.94 2.91 6.11
C PRO A 52 5.64 2.28 7.49
N ASN A 53 4.41 1.84 7.75
CA ASN A 53 4.04 1.15 8.98
C ASN A 53 4.09 -0.39 8.82
N PRO A 54 5.10 -1.08 9.37
CA PRO A 54 5.28 -2.53 9.20
C PRO A 54 4.20 -3.38 9.89
N ARG A 55 3.39 -2.78 10.75
CA ARG A 55 2.27 -3.47 11.43
C ARG A 55 1.11 -3.76 10.48
N TYR A 56 0.94 -2.92 9.46
CA TYR A 56 -0.18 -2.98 8.51
C TYR A 56 0.29 -3.17 7.08
N TRP A 57 1.50 -2.74 6.73
CA TRP A 57 1.99 -2.71 5.36
C TRP A 57 3.30 -3.50 5.21
N ARG A 58 3.36 -4.30 4.16
CA ARG A 58 4.55 -5.01 3.70
C ARG A 58 5.04 -4.39 2.42
N TYR A 59 6.33 -4.09 2.34
CA TYR A 59 6.93 -3.66 1.09
C TYR A 59 6.87 -4.79 0.06
N VAL A 60 6.35 -4.49 -1.13
CA VAL A 60 6.23 -5.47 -2.22
C VAL A 60 7.32 -5.22 -3.25
N THR A 61 7.30 -4.04 -3.86
CA THR A 61 8.17 -3.67 -4.97
C THR A 61 8.14 -2.16 -5.20
N ARG A 62 9.00 -1.68 -6.08
CA ARG A 62 9.02 -0.31 -6.60
C ARG A 62 8.72 -0.31 -8.10
N ARG A 63 8.00 0.70 -8.57
CA ARG A 63 7.84 1.06 -9.98
C ARG A 63 8.55 2.38 -10.30
#